data_AF-A0A8I1YNT8-F1
#
_entry.id   AF-A0A8I1YNT8-F1
#
_cell.length_a   1.000
_cell.length_b   1.000
_cell.length_c   1.000
_cell.angle_alpha   90.00
_cell.angle_beta   90.00
_cell.angle_gamma   90.00
#
_symmetry.space_group_name_H-M   'P 1'
#
loop_
_entity.id
_entity.type
_entity.pdbx_description
1 polymer ?
#
loop_
_entity_poly.entity_id
_entity_poly.type
_entity_poly.pdbx_seq_one_letter_code
_entity_poly.pdbx_strand_id
1 'polypeptide(L)'
;MKAGAVDFIEKPFEDEVLLRAINAALEARPTKPDDDAAKLQAEGRLADLSSRERDVLQGLLAGKINKVIAHDLGISPRTVEVYRANLMAKTNVRSMSELMRIAIAAGF
;
A
#
# COMPACT_ATOMS: atom_id res chain seq x y z
N MET A 1 21.97 19.51 -3.24
CA MET A 1 21.30 18.82 -2.12
C MET A 1 19.82 19.16 -2.14
N LYS A 2 18.95 18.22 -2.52
CA LYS A 2 17.49 18.29 -2.32
C LYS A 2 17.08 16.93 -1.76
N ALA A 3 17.34 16.74 -0.47
CA ALA A 3 17.20 15.45 0.23
C ALA A 3 16.08 15.47 1.29
N GLY A 4 15.04 16.28 1.10
CA GLY A 4 13.91 16.36 2.04
C GLY A 4 14.11 17.32 3.22
N ALA A 5 15.11 18.19 3.17
CA ALA A 5 15.19 19.32 4.10
C ALA A 5 14.04 20.30 3.82
N VAL A 6 13.31 20.67 4.87
CA VAL A 6 12.17 21.60 4.77
C VAL A 6 12.64 23.04 4.67
N ASP A 7 13.72 23.38 5.38
CA ASP A 7 14.31 24.73 5.36
C ASP A 7 15.82 24.67 5.72
N PHE A 8 16.53 25.79 5.51
CA PHE A 8 17.94 25.98 5.85
C PHE A 8 18.15 27.33 6.51
N ILE A 9 18.75 27.34 7.72
CA ILE A 9 19.04 28.54 8.49
C ILE A 9 20.56 28.66 8.67
N GLU A 10 21.13 29.75 8.15
CA GLU A 10 22.55 30.06 8.32
C GLU A 10 22.80 30.75 9.67
N LYS A 11 23.97 30.51 10.27
CA LYS A 11 24.35 31.11 11.55
C LYS A 11 25.07 32.45 11.32
N PRO A 12 24.94 33.43 12.26
CA PRO A 12 24.10 33.38 13.45
C PRO A 12 22.61 33.64 13.11
N PHE A 13 21.71 33.02 13.87
CA PHE A 13 20.26 33.19 13.71
C PHE A 13 19.62 33.59 15.05
N GLU A 14 18.42 34.15 14.96
CA GLU A 14 17.59 34.50 16.11
C GLU A 14 16.64 33.33 16.47
N ASP A 15 16.35 33.17 17.76
CA ASP A 15 15.49 32.09 18.27
C ASP A 15 14.10 32.09 17.61
N GLU A 16 13.54 33.26 17.32
CA GLU A 16 12.26 33.38 16.64
C GLU A 16 12.27 32.83 15.22
N VAL A 17 13.39 32.95 14.51
CA VAL A 17 13.54 32.44 13.13
C VAL A 17 13.54 30.91 13.16
N LEU A 18 14.24 30.33 14.13
CA LEU A 18 14.24 28.88 14.34
C LEU A 18 12.84 28.35 14.72
N LEU A 19 12.18 29.00 15.68
CA LEU A 19 10.83 28.59 16.11
C LEU A 19 9.82 28.69 14.97
N ARG A 20 9.89 29.76 14.16
CA ARG A 20 9.05 29.90 12.96
C ARG A 20 9.30 28.80 11.94
N ALA A 21 10.56 28.47 11.65
CA ALA A 21 10.89 27.41 10.70
C ALA A 21 10.44 26.03 11.21
N ILE A 22 10.55 25.76 12.52
CA ILE A 22 10.04 24.51 13.13
C ILE A 22 8.52 24.43 12.96
N ASN A 23 7.79 25.50 13.31
CA ASN A 23 6.33 25.51 13.19
C ASN A 23 5.88 25.34 11.74
N ALA A 24 6.49 26.07 10.80
CA ALA A 24 6.21 25.93 9.38
C ALA A 24 6.51 24.52 8.87
N ALA A 25 7.56 23.86 9.36
CA ALA A 25 7.87 22.48 9.00
C ALA A 25 6.89 21.46 9.57
N LEU A 26 6.36 21.71 10.77
CA LEU A 26 5.31 20.89 11.38
C LEU A 26 3.98 21.04 10.63
N GLU A 27 3.63 22.25 10.18
CA GLU A 27 2.42 22.54 9.39
C GLU A 27 2.53 22.06 7.94
N ALA A 28 3.70 22.18 7.32
CA ALA A 28 3.97 21.70 5.96
C ALA A 28 4.09 20.18 5.88
N ARG A 29 4.05 19.47 7.02
CA ARG A 29 3.94 18.02 7.04
C ARG A 29 2.61 17.67 6.37
N PRO A 30 2.60 16.96 5.22
CA PRO A 30 1.34 16.49 4.68
C PRO A 30 0.66 15.68 5.77
N THR A 31 -0.61 15.97 6.02
CA THR A 31 -1.49 15.17 6.88
C THR A 31 -1.59 13.76 6.30
N LYS A 32 -0.57 12.94 6.55
CA LYS A 32 -0.54 11.49 6.35
C LYS A 32 -1.16 10.65 7.49
N PRO A 33 -1.82 11.17 8.55
CA PRO A 33 -2.51 10.29 9.50
C PRO A 33 -3.54 9.38 8.81
N ASP A 34 -4.24 9.88 7.79
CA ASP A 34 -5.24 9.09 7.05
C ASP A 34 -4.60 8.05 6.13
N ASP A 35 -3.50 8.38 5.46
CA ASP A 35 -2.80 7.43 4.59
C ASP A 35 -2.19 6.27 5.39
N ASP A 36 -1.58 6.57 6.55
CA ASP A 36 -0.99 5.54 7.41
C ASP A 36 -2.07 4.67 8.05
N ALA A 37 -3.20 5.24 8.47
CA ALA A 37 -4.33 4.48 9.02
C ALA A 37 -5.00 3.61 7.94
N ALA A 38 -5.23 4.16 6.74
CA ALA A 38 -5.79 3.42 5.61
C ALA A 38 -4.86 2.29 5.15
N LYS A 39 -3.55 2.54 5.11
CA LYS A 39 -2.54 1.53 4.82
C LYS A 39 -2.55 0.42 5.88
N LEU A 40 -2.54 0.77 7.16
CA LEU A 40 -2.54 -0.21 8.25
C LEU A 40 -3.83 -1.07 8.23
N GLN A 41 -4.96 -0.46 7.92
CA GLN A 41 -6.23 -1.18 7.72
C GLN A 41 -6.16 -2.12 6.51
N ALA A 42 -5.57 -1.67 5.41
CA ALA A 42 -5.41 -2.48 4.21
C ALA A 42 -4.46 -3.67 4.45
N GLU A 43 -3.33 -3.45 5.12
CA GLU A 43 -2.40 -4.51 5.55
C GLU A 43 -3.11 -5.52 6.45
N GLY A 44 -3.92 -5.05 7.40
CA GLY A 44 -4.73 -5.91 8.28
C GLY A 44 -5.70 -6.82 7.52
N ARG A 45 -6.36 -6.31 6.47
CA ARG A 45 -7.26 -7.11 5.62
C ARG A 45 -6.53 -8.17 4.81
N LEU A 46 -5.22 -8.01 4.57
CA LEU A 46 -4.40 -8.93 3.78
C LEU A 46 -3.52 -9.85 4.65
N ALA A 47 -3.52 -9.65 5.97
CA ALA A 47 -2.69 -10.40 6.91
C ALA A 47 -2.94 -11.91 6.86
N ASP A 48 -4.21 -12.32 6.75
CA ASP A 48 -4.66 -13.72 6.77
C ASP A 48 -4.51 -14.45 5.42
N LEU A 49 -3.93 -13.78 4.42
CA LEU A 49 -3.63 -14.40 3.14
C LEU A 49 -2.43 -15.33 3.26
N SER A 50 -2.63 -16.57 2.82
CA SER A 50 -1.57 -17.56 2.63
C SER A 50 -0.61 -17.12 1.53
N SER A 51 0.60 -17.68 1.52
CA SER A 51 1.60 -17.38 0.50
C SER A 51 1.06 -17.59 -0.92
N ARG A 52 0.31 -18.66 -1.15
CA ARG A 52 -0.29 -18.94 -2.48
C ARG A 52 -1.37 -17.94 -2.88
N GLU A 53 -2.17 -17.44 -1.93
CA GLU A 53 -3.14 -16.38 -2.20
C GLU A 53 -2.44 -15.06 -2.54
N ARG A 54 -1.32 -14.75 -1.87
CA ARG A 54 -0.49 -13.58 -2.19
C ARG A 54 0.14 -13.68 -3.57
N ASP A 55 0.65 -14.85 -3.96
CA ASP A 55 1.20 -15.09 -5.30
C ASP A 55 0.15 -14.83 -6.39
N VAL A 56 -1.08 -15.31 -6.18
CA VAL A 56 -2.21 -15.05 -7.09
C VAL A 56 -2.56 -13.57 -7.12
N LEU A 57 -2.62 -12.90 -5.96
CA LEU A 57 -2.88 -11.47 -5.86
C LEU A 57 -1.85 -10.63 -6.63
N GLN A 58 -0.56 -10.97 -6.52
CA GLN A 58 0.51 -10.31 -7.30
C GLN A 58 0.33 -10.50 -8.80
N GLY A 59 -0.04 -11.69 -9.25
CA GLY A 59 -0.36 -11.94 -10.66
C GLY A 59 -1.52 -11.07 -11.16
N LEU A 60 -2.57 -10.92 -10.34
CA LEU A 60 -3.72 -10.07 -10.66
C LEU A 60 -3.33 -8.58 -10.71
N LEU A 61 -2.48 -8.12 -9.80
CA LEU A 61 -1.95 -6.74 -9.78
C LEU A 61 -1.09 -6.43 -10.99
N ALA A 62 -0.34 -7.41 -11.47
CA ALA A 62 0.40 -7.32 -12.72
C ALA A 62 -0.50 -7.36 -13.97
N GLY A 63 -1.83 -7.43 -13.82
CA GLY A 63 -2.79 -7.48 -14.92
C GLY A 63 -2.80 -8.81 -15.68
N LYS A 64 -2.25 -9.87 -15.10
CA LYS A 64 -2.19 -11.18 -15.75
C LYS A 64 -3.57 -11.85 -15.73
N ILE A 65 -3.90 -12.55 -16.81
CA ILE A 65 -5.10 -13.40 -16.88
C ILE A 65 -4.90 -14.70 -16.10
N ASN A 66 -5.99 -15.32 -15.62
CA ASN A 66 -5.95 -16.55 -14.81
C ASN A 66 -5.09 -17.67 -15.43
N LYS A 67 -5.13 -17.83 -16.76
CA LYS A 67 -4.34 -18.84 -17.47
C LYS A 67 -2.83 -18.61 -17.34
N VAL A 68 -2.38 -17.35 -17.38
CA VAL A 68 -0.96 -16.99 -17.24
C VAL A 68 -0.53 -17.15 -15.79
N ILE A 69 -1.35 -16.70 -14.82
CA ILE A 69 -1.07 -16.92 -13.39
C ILE A 69 -0.95 -18.41 -13.06
N ALA A 70 -1.87 -19.22 -13.60
CA ALA A 70 -1.86 -20.67 -13.44
C ALA A 70 -0.55 -21.29 -13.96
N HIS A 71 -0.13 -20.90 -15.16
CA HIS A 71 1.12 -21.33 -15.74
C HIS A 71 2.33 -20.93 -14.87
N ASP A 72 2.40 -19.67 -14.46
CA ASP A 72 3.51 -19.13 -13.67
C ASP A 72 3.63 -19.82 -12.29
N LEU A 73 2.50 -20.20 -11.70
CA LEU A 73 2.45 -20.83 -10.38
C LEU A 73 2.45 -22.37 -10.42
N GLY A 74 2.43 -22.97 -11.62
CA GLY A 74 2.40 -24.42 -11.81
C GLY A 74 1.11 -25.09 -11.31
N ILE A 75 -0.02 -24.39 -11.41
CA ILE A 75 -1.35 -24.86 -10.97
C ILE A 75 -2.37 -24.78 -12.09
N SER A 76 -3.57 -25.33 -11.89
CA SER A 76 -4.65 -25.22 -12.89
C SER A 76 -5.31 -23.84 -12.86
N PRO A 77 -5.88 -23.35 -13.99
CA PRO A 77 -6.69 -22.12 -14.00
C PRO A 77 -7.86 -22.17 -13.02
N ARG A 78 -8.46 -23.35 -12.83
CA ARG A 78 -9.52 -23.58 -11.84
C ARG A 78 -9.02 -23.38 -10.42
N THR A 79 -7.77 -23.75 -10.12
CA THR A 79 -7.14 -23.50 -8.81
C THR A 79 -6.95 -22.01 -8.57
N VAL A 80 -6.58 -21.23 -9.60
CA VAL A 80 -6.50 -19.76 -9.50
C VAL A 80 -7.87 -19.16 -9.17
N GLU A 81 -8.95 -19.66 -9.75
CA GLU A 81 -10.31 -19.21 -9.43
C GLU A 81 -10.70 -19.49 -7.99
N VAL A 82 -10.31 -20.66 -7.44
CA VAL A 82 -10.50 -20.96 -6.01
C VAL A 82 -9.74 -19.98 -5.14
N TYR A 83 -8.47 -19.68 -5.45
CA TYR A 83 -7.71 -18.66 -4.71
C TYR A 83 -8.34 -17.28 -4.82
N ARG A 84 -8.89 -16.90 -5.98
CA ARG A 84 -9.64 -15.63 -6.16
C ARG A 84 -10.88 -15.56 -5.29
N ALA A 85 -11.64 -16.65 -5.21
CA ALA A 85 -12.80 -16.72 -4.33
C ALA A 85 -12.40 -16.59 -2.85
N ASN A 86 -11.32 -17.28 -2.44
CA ASN A 86 -10.79 -17.19 -1.08
C ASN A 86 -10.27 -15.79 -0.76
N LEU A 87 -9.56 -15.14 -1.69
CA LEU A 87 -9.12 -13.75 -1.56
C LEU A 87 -10.32 -12.83 -1.28
N MET A 88 -11.40 -12.96 -2.06
CA MET A 88 -12.60 -12.14 -1.88
C MET A 88 -13.29 -12.40 -0.53
N ALA A 89 -13.38 -13.67 -0.12
CA ALA A 89 -13.97 -14.05 1.16
C ALA A 89 -13.15 -13.54 2.35
N LYS A 90 -11.83 -13.76 2.35
CA LYS A 90 -10.93 -13.35 3.45
C LYS A 90 -10.81 -11.85 3.60
N THR A 91 -10.81 -11.12 2.48
CA THR A 91 -10.74 -9.65 2.50
C THR A 91 -12.11 -9.01 2.68
N ASN A 92 -13.21 -9.77 2.66
CA ASN A 92 -14.59 -9.32 2.76
C ASN A 92 -14.93 -8.21 1.74
N VAL A 93 -14.55 -8.41 0.48
CA VAL A 93 -14.80 -7.46 -0.61
C VAL A 93 -15.93 -7.94 -1.50
N ARG A 94 -16.65 -7.00 -2.11
CA ARG A 94 -17.78 -7.30 -2.99
C ARG A 94 -17.41 -7.35 -4.47
N SER A 95 -16.21 -6.88 -4.81
CA SER A 95 -15.74 -6.85 -6.19
C SER A 95 -14.24 -7.03 -6.29
N MET A 96 -13.77 -7.52 -7.44
CA MET A 96 -12.35 -7.62 -7.73
C MET A 96 -11.68 -6.24 -7.70
N SER A 97 -12.34 -5.20 -8.24
CA SER A 97 -11.79 -3.83 -8.22
C SER A 97 -11.57 -3.29 -6.80
N GLU A 98 -12.42 -3.68 -5.85
CA GLU A 98 -12.22 -3.34 -4.43
C GLU A 98 -11.00 -4.06 -3.84
N LEU A 99 -10.81 -5.35 -4.16
CA LEU A 99 -9.60 -6.09 -3.79
C LEU A 99 -8.34 -5.39 -4.30
N MET A 100 -8.35 -4.96 -5.57
CA MET A 100 -7.21 -4.25 -6.17
C MET A 100 -6.89 -2.95 -5.42
N ARG A 101 -7.91 -2.16 -5.05
CA ARG A 101 -7.71 -0.92 -4.30
C ARG A 101 -7.07 -1.16 -2.93
N ILE A 102 -7.51 -2.20 -2.21
CA ILE A 102 -6.94 -2.55 -0.90
C ILE A 102 -5.50 -2.99 -1.06
N ALA A 103 -5.19 -3.82 -2.05
CA ALA A 103 -3.83 -4.28 -2.28
C ALA A 103 -2.87 -3.13 -2.62
N ILE A 104 -3.30 -2.19 -3.46
CA ILE A 104 -2.53 -0.98 -3.78
C ILE A 104 -2.33 -0.11 -2.52
N ALA A 105 -3.37 0.08 -1.70
CA ALA A 105 -3.27 0.85 -0.46
C ALA A 105 -2.32 0.21 0.57
N ALA A 106 -2.24 -1.12 0.60
CA ALA A 106 -1.28 -1.86 1.42
C ALA A 106 0.16 -1.86 0.86
N GLY A 107 0.37 -1.38 -0.37
CA GLY A 107 1.69 -1.32 -1.01
C GLY A 107 2.16 -2.64 -1.63
N PHE A 108 1.25 -3.47 -2.13
CA PHE A 108 1.58 -4.65 -2.95
C PHE A 108 2.13 -4.29 -4.33
#